data_AF-A0A961WHA7-F1
#
_entry.id   AF-A0A961WHA7-F1
#
_cell.length_a   1.000
_cell.length_b   1.000
_cell.length_c   1.000
_cell.angle_alpha   90.00
_cell.angle_beta   90.00
_cell.angle_gamma   90.00
#
_symmetry.space_group_name_H-M   'P 1'
#
loop_
_entity.id
_entity.type
_entity.pdbx_description
1 polymer ?
#
loop_
_entity_poly.entity_id
_entity_poly.type
_entity_poly.pdbx_seq_one_letter_code
_entity_poly.pdbx_strand_id
1 'polypeptide(L)' 'MTYYIAKTVTKTYEEALDAVTEALKGEGFGVLTEIDVRETLKKKLDVDFPKYKILGACNPPL' A
#
# COMPACT_ATOMS: atom_id res chain seq x y z
N MET A 1 21.12 -10.91 -0.81
CA MET A 1 20.57 -10.38 0.46
C MET A 1 19.39 -9.50 0.09
N THR A 2 18.18 -9.80 0.58
CA THR A 2 16.96 -9.05 0.24
C THR A 2 16.69 -7.99 1.29
N TYR A 3 16.37 -6.77 0.86
CA TYR A 3 16.10 -5.62 1.74
C TYR A 3 14.60 -5.42 2.06
N TYR A 4 13.77 -6.39 1.70
CA TYR A 4 12.32 -6.29 1.82
C TYR A 4 11.69 -7.66 2.12
N ILE A 5 10.47 -7.61 2.65
CA ILE A 5 9.55 -8.75 2.76
C ILE A 5 8.49 -8.57 1.69
N ALA A 6 8.20 -9.61 0.90
CA ALA A 6 7.18 -9.54 -0.14
C ALA A 6 6.35 -10.84 -0.19
N LYS A 7 5.10 -10.69 -0.60
CA LYS A 7 4.18 -11.79 -0.88
C LYS A 7 3.28 -11.41 -2.04
N THR A 8 3.24 -12.25 -3.07
CA THR A 8 2.28 -12.14 -4.17
C THR A 8 0.98 -12.83 -3.76
N VAL A 9 -0.16 -12.20 -4.09
CA VAL A 9 -1.49 -12.73 -3.75
C VAL A 9 -2.35 -12.85 -5.02
N THR A 10 -3.18 -13.87 -5.08
CA THR A 10 -4.13 -14.09 -6.18
C THR A 10 -5.43 -13.33 -5.89
N LYS A 11 -5.37 -11.99 -5.93
CA LYS A 11 -6.49 -11.06 -5.71
C LYS A 11 -6.44 -9.95 -6.74
N THR A 12 -7.55 -9.29 -7.01
CA THR A 12 -7.55 -8.01 -7.73
C THR A 12 -6.83 -6.95 -6.91
N TYR A 13 -6.46 -5.84 -7.57
CA TYR A 13 -5.76 -4.74 -6.89
C TYR A 13 -6.59 -4.17 -5.75
N GLU A 14 -7.88 -3.95 -6.00
CA GLU A 14 -8.84 -3.42 -5.04
C GLU A 14 -9.04 -4.38 -3.85
N GLU A 15 -9.26 -5.67 -4.11
CA GLU A 15 -9.38 -6.68 -3.04
C GLU A 15 -8.09 -6.85 -2.23
N ALA A 16 -6.92 -6.67 -2.85
CA ALA A 16 -5.65 -6.73 -2.16
C ALA A 16 -5.48 -5.53 -1.21
N LEU A 17 -5.89 -4.32 -1.61
CA LEU A 17 -5.86 -3.15 -0.75
C LEU A 17 -6.76 -3.33 0.47
N ASP A 18 -8.02 -3.73 0.26
CA ASP A 18 -8.96 -3.94 1.36
C ASP A 18 -8.46 -5.02 2.32
N ALA A 19 -7.97 -6.14 1.78
CA ALA A 19 -7.45 -7.23 2.61
C ALA A 19 -6.20 -6.86 3.41
N VAL A 20 -5.31 -6.03 2.86
CA VAL A 20 -4.12 -5.56 3.58
C VAL A 20 -4.51 -4.60 4.70
N THR A 21 -5.41 -3.65 4.44
CA THR A 21 -5.89 -2.70 5.45
C THR A 21 -6.59 -3.41 6.61
N GLU A 22 -7.45 -4.39 6.32
CA GLU A 22 -8.12 -5.17 7.37
C GLU A 22 -7.14 -6.06 8.15
N ALA A 23 -6.15 -6.66 7.48
CA ALA A 23 -5.12 -7.44 8.15
C ALA A 23 -4.25 -6.58 9.08
N LEU A 24 -3.83 -5.39 8.64
CA LEU A 24 -3.08 -4.44 9.46
C LEU A 24 -3.89 -4.05 10.71
N LYS A 25 -5.18 -3.74 10.53
CA LYS A 25 -6.08 -3.39 11.62
C LYS A 25 -6.27 -4.54 12.62
N GLY A 26 -6.37 -5.78 12.14
CA GLY A 26 -6.44 -6.98 12.99
C GLY A 26 -5.22 -7.16 13.90
N GLU A 27 -4.04 -6.72 13.44
CA GLU A 27 -2.78 -6.73 14.19
C GLU A 27 -2.53 -5.43 15.00
N GLY A 28 -3.52 -4.53 15.06
CA GLY A 28 -3.43 -3.26 15.80
C GLY A 28 -2.69 -2.13 15.08
N PHE A 29 -2.36 -2.29 13.80
CA PHE A 29 -1.80 -1.22 12.98
C PHE A 29 -2.90 -0.37 12.33
N GLY A 30 -2.80 0.95 12.48
CA GLY A 30 -3.60 1.91 11.72
C GLY A 30 -2.86 2.44 10.50
N VAL A 31 -3.56 2.64 9.38
CA VAL A 31 -3.02 3.32 8.20
C VAL A 31 -3.10 4.83 8.44
N LEU A 32 -1.93 5.49 8.51
CA LEU A 32 -1.81 6.93 8.73
C LEU A 32 -1.76 7.72 7.43
N THR A 33 -1.15 7.15 6.39
CA THR A 33 -0.95 7.82 5.11
C THR A 33 -1.18 6.86 3.96
N GLU A 34 -1.74 7.40 2.88
CA GLU A 34 -1.88 6.72 1.61
C GLU A 34 -1.31 7.61 0.50
N ILE A 35 -0.49 7.03 -0.36
CA ILE A 35 0.07 7.74 -1.52
C ILE A 35 -0.29 6.95 -2.77
N ASP A 36 -1.12 7.54 -3.63
CA ASP A 36 -1.32 7.05 -4.99
C ASP A 36 -0.16 7.51 -5.87
N VAL A 37 0.77 6.59 -6.12
CA VAL A 37 1.98 6.89 -6.91
C VAL A 37 1.61 7.12 -8.37
N ARG A 38 0.61 6.39 -8.89
CA ARG A 38 0.16 6.56 -10.27
C ARG A 38 -0.38 7.96 -10.49
N GLU A 39 -1.31 8.42 -9.65
CA GLU A 39 -1.87 9.77 -9.77
C GLU A 39 -0.80 10.84 -9.55
N THR A 40 0.10 10.64 -8.59
CA THR A 40 1.17 11.59 -8.30
C THR A 40 2.10 11.76 -9.50
N LEU A 41 2.56 10.66 -10.10
CA LEU A 41 3.44 10.70 -11.26
C LEU A 41 2.74 11.25 -12.49
N LYS A 42 1.47 10.90 -12.71
CA LYS A 42 0.68 11.48 -13.80
C LYS A 42 0.56 13.00 -13.65
N LYS A 43 0.24 13.49 -12.45
CA LYS A 43 0.09 14.94 -12.19
C LYS A 43 1.41 15.72 -12.33
N LYS A 44 2.53 15.12 -11.94
CA LYS A 44 3.83 15.81 -11.86
C LYS A 44 4.67 15.69 -13.11
N LEU A 45 4.59 14.55 -13.80
CA LEU A 45 5.48 14.20 -14.90
C LEU A 45 4.71 13.79 -16.17
N ASP A 46 3.38 13.72 -16.13
CA ASP A 46 2.49 13.26 -17.21
C ASP A 46 2.85 11.87 -17.78
N VAL A 47 3.36 10.99 -16.91
CA VAL A 47 3.69 9.61 -17.28
C VAL A 47 2.58 8.64 -16.88
N ASP A 48 2.36 7.63 -17.71
CA ASP A 48 1.45 6.53 -17.39
C ASP A 48 2.20 5.45 -16.58
N PHE A 49 1.71 5.21 -15.36
CA PHE A 49 2.33 4.28 -14.40
C PHE A 49 1.30 3.21 -13.98
N PRO A 50 1.72 1.95 -13.73
CA PRO A 50 0.82 0.92 -13.23
C PRO A 50 0.20 1.30 -11.87
N LYS A 51 -0.93 0.67 -11.52
CA LYS A 51 -1.56 0.87 -10.21
C LYS A 51 -0.56 0.54 -9.10
N TYR A 52 -0.21 1.55 -8.29
CA TYR A 52 0.76 1.42 -7.22
C TYR A 52 0.41 2.39 -6.10
N LYS A 53 0.19 1.87 -4.90
CA LYS A 53 -0.15 2.66 -3.72
C LYS A 53 0.80 2.30 -2.58
N ILE A 54 1.23 3.32 -1.84
CA ILE A 54 2.06 3.16 -0.63
C ILE A 54 1.16 3.45 0.57
N LEU A 55 1.14 2.52 1.53
CA LEU A 55 0.43 2.68 2.80
C LEU A 55 1.45 2.86 3.92
N GLY A 56 1.37 3.97 4.64
CA GLY A 56 2.11 4.17 5.88
C GLY A 56 1.29 3.67 7.05
N ALA A 57 1.69 2.55 7.66
CA ALA A 57 0.99 1.95 8.80
C ALA A 57 1.80 2.10 10.09
N CYS A 58 1.12 2.28 11.22
CA CYS A 58 1.73 2.45 12.53
C CYS A 58 0.90 1.77 13.62
N ASN A 59 1.56 1.18 14.60
CA ASN A 59 0.96 0.67 15.84
C ASN A 59 1.60 1.47 17.00
N PRO A 60 0.95 2.55 17.50
CA PRO A 60 1.58 3.51 18.41
C PRO A 60 2.12 2.94 19.74
N PRO A 61 1.51 1.90 20.33
CA PRO A 61 2.07 1.23 21.51
C PRO A 61 3.39 0.47 21.33
N LEU A 62 3.86 0.23 20.10
CA LEU A 62 5.09 -0.52 19.80
C LEU A 62 6.34 0.37 19.67
#